data_AF-A0A959NYG0-F1
#
_entry.id   AF-A0A959NYG0-F1
#
_cell.length_a   1.000
_cell.length_b   1.000
_cell.length_c   1.000
_cell.angle_alpha   90.00
_cell.angle_beta   90.00
_cell.angle_gamma   90.00
#
_symmetry.space_group_name_H-M   'P 1'
#
loop_
_entity.id
_entity.type
_entity.pdbx_description
1 polymer ?
#
loop_
_entity_poly.entity_id
_entity_poly.type
_entity_poly.pdbx_seq_one_letter_code
_entity_poly.pdbx_strand_id
1 'polypeptide(L)'
;VVFNGLIQNSDFKNKFLNKFADFSNTRFYPDMVISKIQRIKENIETEMPRHFTKWGNNLADWNSNIDVLKNFAQNRIPYMQQQFISQFNLGGLVNLAIGTNLNEGVKVKLNNIEINNFPWDGEYFLNTSVELEAVSKTGIKFVEWVINGNVKISDRETTLTLTDTTISIEAIFEDDLLND
;
A
#
# COMPACT_ATOMS: atom_id res chain seq x y z
N VAL A 1 -25.07 -6.46 -10.81
CA VAL A 1 -26.15 -5.61 -10.26
C VAL A 1 -25.80 -5.09 -8.86
N VAL A 2 -25.43 -5.95 -7.89
CA VAL A 2 -25.07 -5.50 -6.52
C VAL A 2 -23.87 -4.56 -6.49
N PHE A 3 -22.74 -4.91 -7.14
CA PHE A 3 -21.54 -4.06 -7.17
C PHE A 3 -21.81 -2.68 -7.78
N ASN A 4 -22.50 -2.64 -8.93
CA ASN A 4 -22.83 -1.39 -9.61
C ASN A 4 -23.73 -0.47 -8.76
N GLY A 5 -24.57 -1.03 -7.89
CA GLY A 5 -25.34 -0.25 -6.93
C GLY A 5 -24.47 0.32 -5.80
N LEU A 6 -23.64 -0.54 -5.19
CA LEU A 6 -22.76 -0.13 -4.10
C LEU A 6 -21.75 0.96 -4.52
N ILE A 7 -21.21 0.87 -5.73
CA ILE A 7 -20.19 1.81 -6.21
C ILE A 7 -20.70 3.24 -6.44
N GLN A 8 -22.03 3.45 -6.45
CA GLN A 8 -22.62 4.80 -6.48
C GLN A 8 -22.61 5.49 -5.11
N ASN A 9 -22.47 4.74 -4.01
CA ASN A 9 -22.30 5.32 -2.68
C ASN A 9 -20.85 5.82 -2.52
N SER A 10 -20.69 7.10 -2.16
CA SER A 10 -19.38 7.76 -2.03
C SER A 10 -18.45 7.05 -1.05
N ASP A 11 -18.99 6.62 0.08
CA ASP A 11 -18.20 6.02 1.16
C ASP A 11 -17.71 4.63 0.75
N PHE A 12 -18.58 3.84 0.11
CA PHE A 12 -18.20 2.56 -0.46
C PHE A 12 -17.18 2.73 -1.58
N LYS A 13 -17.37 3.70 -2.48
CA LYS A 13 -16.41 4.01 -3.55
C LYS A 13 -15.05 4.37 -2.95
N ASN A 14 -15.00 5.23 -1.94
CA ASN A 14 -13.77 5.61 -1.25
C ASN A 14 -13.08 4.38 -0.61
N LYS A 15 -13.84 3.56 0.12
CA LYS A 15 -13.33 2.32 0.72
C LYS A 15 -12.80 1.34 -0.32
N PHE A 16 -13.47 1.21 -1.47
CA PHE A 16 -13.05 0.33 -2.55
C PHE A 16 -11.73 0.82 -3.19
N LEU A 17 -11.62 2.12 -3.45
CA LEU A 17 -10.41 2.75 -3.98
C LEU A 17 -9.23 2.58 -3.03
N ASN A 18 -9.43 2.91 -1.75
CA ASN A 18 -8.39 2.74 -0.74
C ASN A 18 -8.03 1.29 -0.53
N LYS A 19 -8.98 0.34 -0.62
CA LYS A 19 -8.65 -1.08 -0.51
C LYS A 19 -7.72 -1.54 -1.62
N PHE A 20 -7.93 -1.05 -2.84
CA PHE A 20 -7.01 -1.32 -3.95
C PHE A 20 -5.64 -0.68 -3.69
N ALA A 21 -5.59 0.60 -3.30
CA ALA A 21 -4.36 1.31 -2.98
C ALA A 21 -3.57 0.64 -1.84
N ASP A 22 -4.26 0.24 -0.77
CA ASP A 22 -3.68 -0.52 0.34
C ASP A 22 -2.99 -1.80 -0.16
N PHE A 23 -3.63 -2.53 -1.08
CA PHE A 23 -3.06 -3.76 -1.63
C PHE A 23 -1.91 -3.49 -2.61
N SER A 24 -2.00 -2.44 -3.45
CA SER A 24 -0.93 -2.09 -4.39
C SER A 24 0.34 -1.64 -3.68
N ASN A 25 0.21 -0.97 -2.53
CA ASN A 25 1.34 -0.55 -1.71
C ASN A 25 1.86 -1.63 -0.75
N THR A 26 1.24 -2.82 -0.72
CA THR A 26 1.64 -3.90 0.20
C THR A 26 1.80 -5.23 -0.54
N ARG A 27 0.82 -6.12 -0.45
CA ARG A 27 0.90 -7.50 -0.90
C ARG A 27 0.93 -7.69 -2.41
N PHE A 28 0.42 -6.71 -3.16
CA PHE A 28 0.47 -6.69 -4.63
C PHE A 28 1.52 -5.74 -5.17
N TYR A 29 2.38 -5.18 -4.30
CA TYR A 29 3.56 -4.47 -4.72
C TYR A 29 4.42 -5.39 -5.60
N PRO A 30 4.93 -4.94 -6.76
CA PRO A 30 5.58 -5.81 -7.75
C PRO A 30 6.65 -6.72 -7.16
N ASP A 31 7.52 -6.19 -6.31
CA ASP A 31 8.61 -6.96 -5.69
C ASP A 31 8.09 -8.08 -4.78
N MET A 32 6.96 -7.87 -4.09
CA MET A 32 6.34 -8.88 -3.24
C MET A 32 5.79 -10.04 -4.07
N VAL A 33 5.16 -9.73 -5.20
CA VAL A 33 4.61 -10.74 -6.12
C VAL A 33 5.73 -11.47 -6.85
N ILE A 34 6.75 -10.76 -7.35
CA ILE A 34 7.91 -11.33 -8.04
C ILE A 34 8.70 -12.25 -7.10
N SER A 35 8.92 -11.82 -5.86
CA SER A 35 9.59 -12.64 -4.84
C SER A 35 8.78 -13.91 -4.52
N LYS A 36 7.44 -13.81 -4.50
CA LYS A 36 6.58 -15.00 -4.32
C LYS A 36 6.68 -15.95 -5.51
N ILE A 37 6.69 -15.45 -6.75
CA ILE A 37 6.89 -16.25 -7.97
C ILE A 37 8.23 -16.97 -7.90
N GLN A 38 9.29 -16.25 -7.55
CA GLN A 38 10.65 -16.79 -7.48
C GLN A 38 10.75 -17.90 -6.43
N ARG A 39 10.20 -17.70 -5.23
CA ARG A 39 10.17 -18.74 -4.19
C ARG A 39 9.42 -20.00 -4.64
N ILE A 40 8.31 -19.85 -5.36
CA ILE A 40 7.58 -21.01 -5.90
C ILE A 40 8.41 -21.74 -6.95
N LYS A 41 9.08 -21.00 -7.84
CA LYS A 41 9.98 -21.54 -8.86
C LYS A 41 11.08 -22.39 -8.20
N GLU A 42 11.80 -21.81 -7.24
CA GLU A 42 12.92 -22.46 -6.55
C GLU A 42 12.50 -23.78 -5.88
N ASN A 43 11.30 -23.81 -5.28
CA ASN A 43 10.78 -25.00 -4.62
C ASN A 43 10.53 -26.20 -5.54
N ILE A 44 10.35 -25.98 -6.85
CA ILE A 44 10.03 -27.04 -7.81
C ILE A 44 11.12 -27.25 -8.87
N GLU A 45 12.11 -26.36 -8.94
CA GLU A 45 13.10 -26.29 -10.02
C GLU A 45 13.86 -27.61 -10.23
N THR A 46 14.23 -28.30 -9.14
CA THR A 46 14.96 -29.58 -9.21
C THR A 46 14.12 -30.73 -9.78
N GLU A 47 12.79 -30.66 -9.68
CA GLU A 47 11.88 -31.69 -10.20
C GLU A 47 11.51 -31.47 -11.67
N MET A 48 11.71 -30.26 -12.18
CA MET A 48 11.29 -29.89 -13.53
C MET A 48 11.97 -30.71 -14.65
N PRO A 49 13.28 -31.05 -14.59
CA PRO A 49 13.90 -31.91 -15.60
C PRO A 49 13.18 -33.26 -15.76
N ARG A 50 12.88 -33.92 -14.64
CA ARG A 50 12.16 -35.20 -14.62
C ARG A 50 10.71 -35.03 -15.09
N HIS A 51 10.05 -33.94 -14.70
CA HIS A 51 8.71 -33.60 -15.18
C HIS A 51 8.68 -33.50 -16.71
N PHE A 52 9.63 -32.78 -17.30
CA PHE A 52 9.70 -32.60 -18.76
C PHE A 52 10.06 -33.87 -19.52
N THR A 53 10.92 -34.73 -18.96
CA THR A 53 11.16 -36.07 -19.55
C THR A 53 9.85 -36.88 -19.65
N LYS A 54 8.96 -36.76 -18.65
CA LYS A 54 7.74 -37.57 -18.59
C LYS A 54 6.58 -36.99 -19.40
N TRP A 55 6.40 -35.67 -19.36
CA TRP A 55 5.20 -35.00 -19.90
C TRP A 55 5.48 -34.12 -21.13
N GLY A 56 6.74 -34.00 -21.54
CA GLY A 56 7.18 -33.07 -22.58
C GLY A 56 7.41 -31.65 -22.04
N ASN A 57 7.82 -30.74 -22.93
CA ASN A 57 8.29 -29.37 -22.64
C ASN A 57 9.79 -29.31 -22.26
N ASN A 58 10.32 -28.13 -21.93
CA ASN A 58 11.74 -27.93 -21.60
C ASN A 58 11.95 -26.77 -20.61
N LEU A 59 13.15 -26.70 -20.02
CA LEU A 59 13.52 -25.68 -19.03
C LEU A 59 13.53 -24.25 -19.61
N ALA A 60 13.84 -24.07 -20.90
CA ALA A 60 13.87 -22.74 -21.50
C ALA A 60 12.45 -22.16 -21.61
N ASP A 61 11.50 -22.93 -22.12
CA ASP A 61 10.09 -22.53 -22.20
C ASP A 61 9.49 -22.31 -20.81
N TRP A 62 9.85 -23.14 -19.83
CA TRP A 62 9.42 -22.93 -18.45
C TRP A 62 9.95 -21.61 -17.86
N ASN A 63 11.25 -21.32 -18.01
CA ASN A 63 11.81 -20.05 -17.56
C ASN A 63 11.19 -18.86 -18.29
N SER A 64 10.94 -18.97 -19.60
CA SER A 64 10.24 -17.94 -20.36
C SER A 64 8.83 -17.67 -19.82
N ASN A 65 8.08 -18.71 -19.45
CA ASN A 65 6.77 -18.55 -18.80
C ASN A 65 6.88 -17.89 -17.41
N ILE A 66 7.94 -18.18 -16.65
CA ILE A 66 8.20 -17.46 -15.38
C ILE A 66 8.44 -15.97 -15.64
N ASP A 67 9.18 -15.61 -16.69
CA ASP A 67 9.42 -14.22 -17.05
C ASP A 67 8.12 -13.52 -17.49
N VAL A 68 7.21 -14.21 -18.17
CA VAL A 68 5.86 -13.69 -18.46
C VAL A 68 5.10 -13.35 -17.17
N LEU A 69 5.17 -14.19 -16.14
CA LEU A 69 4.53 -13.90 -14.84
C LEU A 69 5.16 -12.70 -14.14
N LYS A 70 6.50 -12.57 -14.18
CA LYS A 70 7.22 -11.42 -13.62
C LYS A 70 6.85 -10.13 -14.35
N ASN A 71 6.80 -10.17 -15.68
CA ASN A 71 6.37 -9.04 -16.51
C ASN A 71 4.92 -8.64 -16.22
N PHE A 72 4.02 -9.61 -16.04
CA PHE A 72 2.65 -9.31 -15.63
C PHE A 72 2.62 -8.60 -14.27
N ALA A 73 3.34 -9.12 -13.27
CA ALA A 73 3.39 -8.53 -11.93
C ALA A 73 3.93 -7.09 -11.95
N GLN A 74 4.97 -6.82 -12.74
CA GLN A 74 5.56 -5.48 -12.88
C GLN A 74 4.57 -4.45 -13.44
N ASN A 75 3.76 -4.85 -14.41
CA ASN A 75 2.92 -3.92 -15.16
C ASN A 75 1.48 -3.82 -14.63
N ARG A 76 1.03 -4.79 -13.82
CA ARG A 76 -0.38 -4.90 -13.43
C ARG A 76 -0.88 -3.69 -12.63
N ILE A 77 -0.10 -3.23 -11.65
CA ILE A 77 -0.50 -2.11 -10.79
C ILE A 77 -0.65 -0.81 -11.59
N PRO A 78 0.36 -0.37 -12.40
CA PRO A 78 0.20 0.80 -13.25
C PRO A 78 -1.02 0.75 -14.17
N TYR A 79 -1.27 -0.40 -14.84
CA TYR A 79 -2.45 -0.54 -15.69
C TYR A 79 -3.76 -0.44 -14.91
N MET A 80 -3.84 -1.07 -13.74
CA MET A 80 -5.03 -0.99 -12.91
C MET A 80 -5.25 0.43 -12.40
N GLN A 81 -4.23 1.13 -11.92
CA GLN A 81 -4.34 2.54 -11.51
C GLN A 81 -4.96 3.40 -12.62
N GLN A 82 -4.49 3.27 -13.86
CA GLN A 82 -5.07 3.99 -15.01
C GLN A 82 -6.53 3.62 -15.29
N GLN A 83 -6.88 2.34 -15.17
CA GLN A 83 -8.28 1.90 -15.30
C GLN A 83 -9.17 2.49 -14.21
N PHE A 84 -8.70 2.53 -12.97
CA PHE A 84 -9.42 3.14 -11.84
C PHE A 84 -9.59 4.66 -12.04
N ILE A 85 -8.52 5.35 -12.45
CA ILE A 85 -8.56 6.78 -12.77
C ILE A 85 -9.62 7.07 -13.83
N SER A 86 -9.60 6.33 -14.94
CA SER A 86 -10.56 6.50 -16.03
C SER A 86 -12.00 6.16 -15.61
N GLN A 87 -12.20 4.99 -14.98
CA GLN A 87 -13.52 4.49 -14.61
C GLN A 87 -14.25 5.38 -13.60
N PHE A 88 -13.50 6.02 -12.70
CA PHE A 88 -14.05 6.80 -11.60
C PHE A 88 -13.88 8.31 -11.77
N ASN A 89 -13.34 8.75 -12.91
CA ASN A 89 -13.01 10.14 -13.24
C ASN A 89 -12.19 10.82 -12.13
N LEU A 90 -11.11 10.13 -11.71
CA LEU A 90 -10.20 10.63 -10.68
C LEU A 90 -9.18 11.57 -11.33
N GLY A 91 -8.69 12.56 -10.58
CA GLY A 91 -7.74 13.55 -11.12
C GLY A 91 -6.31 13.02 -11.28
N GLY A 92 -6.03 11.78 -10.87
CA GLY A 92 -4.73 11.14 -10.97
C GLY A 92 -4.36 10.37 -9.71
N LEU A 93 -3.05 10.22 -9.51
CA LEU A 93 -2.46 9.63 -8.31
C LEU A 93 -1.90 10.72 -7.38
N VAL A 94 -1.74 10.33 -6.13
CA VAL A 94 -1.11 11.10 -5.06
C VAL A 94 0.05 10.27 -4.53
N ASN A 95 1.26 10.85 -4.54
CA ASN A 95 2.38 10.29 -3.80
C ASN A 95 2.23 10.70 -2.33
N LEU A 96 2.03 9.73 -1.46
CA LEU A 96 1.84 9.91 -0.02
C LEU A 96 3.10 9.46 0.70
N ALA A 97 3.77 10.39 1.38
CA ALA A 97 4.91 10.11 2.25
C ALA A 97 4.48 10.23 3.71
N ILE A 98 4.80 9.24 4.53
CA ILE A 98 4.50 9.19 5.96
C ILE A 98 5.80 9.01 6.73
N GLY A 99 6.07 9.94 7.64
CA GLY A 99 7.17 9.90 8.58
C GLY A 99 6.71 10.07 10.01
N THR A 100 7.66 9.94 10.92
CA THR A 100 7.50 10.17 12.35
C THR A 100 8.76 10.81 12.90
N ASN A 101 8.65 11.56 13.99
CA ASN A 101 9.83 12.09 14.69
C ASN A 101 10.54 11.03 15.57
N LEU A 102 9.89 9.88 15.82
CA LEU A 102 10.44 8.72 16.53
C LEU A 102 10.33 7.47 15.66
N ASN A 103 11.40 6.67 15.56
CA ASN A 103 11.40 5.44 14.75
C ASN A 103 11.05 4.17 15.55
N GLU A 104 11.09 4.23 16.88
CA GLU A 104 10.81 3.09 17.75
C GLU A 104 9.63 3.38 18.67
N GLY A 105 8.89 2.33 19.03
CA GLY A 105 7.76 2.44 19.97
C GLY A 105 6.52 3.13 19.41
N VAL A 106 6.52 3.49 18.13
CA VAL A 106 5.40 4.13 17.44
C VAL A 106 5.03 3.41 16.15
N LYS A 107 3.79 3.60 15.71
CA LYS A 107 3.24 3.13 14.44
C LYS A 107 2.22 4.14 13.93
N VAL A 108 2.03 4.14 12.62
CA VAL A 108 0.94 4.85 11.95
C VAL A 108 0.08 3.80 11.28
N LYS A 109 -1.22 3.83 11.54
CA LYS A 109 -2.18 3.03 10.80
C LYS A 109 -2.82 3.91 9.74
N LEU A 110 -2.63 3.50 8.49
CA LEU A 110 -3.18 4.16 7.30
C LEU A 110 -4.25 3.22 6.72
N ASN A 111 -5.52 3.61 6.83
CA ASN A 111 -6.67 2.73 6.55
C ASN A 111 -6.54 1.39 7.32
N ASN A 112 -6.23 0.31 6.59
CA ASN A 112 -6.03 -1.04 7.14
C ASN A 112 -4.56 -1.49 7.14
N ILE A 113 -3.62 -0.59 6.83
CA ILE A 113 -2.18 -0.87 6.82
C ILE A 113 -1.58 -0.38 8.14
N GLU A 114 -0.81 -1.24 8.81
CA GLU A 114 0.07 -0.81 9.90
C GLU A 114 1.46 -0.50 9.35
N ILE A 115 1.93 0.73 9.55
CA ILE A 115 3.24 1.21 9.17
C ILE A 115 4.09 1.32 10.43
N ASN A 116 5.19 0.59 10.46
CA ASN A 116 6.14 0.52 11.57
C ASN A 116 7.60 0.68 11.14
N ASN A 117 7.84 0.91 9.84
CA ASN A 117 9.14 1.27 9.29
C ASN A 117 8.96 2.62 8.60
N PHE A 118 9.73 3.62 9.02
CA PHE A 118 9.65 4.98 8.52
C PHE A 118 11.00 5.42 7.92
N PRO A 119 11.03 6.30 6.91
CA PRO A 119 9.86 6.82 6.20
C PRO A 119 9.16 5.73 5.37
N TRP A 120 7.85 5.90 5.17
CA TRP A 120 7.04 5.07 4.29
C TRP A 120 6.49 5.93 3.15
N ASP A 121 6.44 5.38 1.95
CA ASP A 121 5.79 6.00 0.81
C ASP A 121 4.86 5.03 0.08
N GLY A 122 3.88 5.59 -0.59
CA GLY A 122 2.96 4.84 -1.44
C GLY A 122 2.07 5.74 -2.29
N GLU A 123 1.38 5.12 -3.24
CA GLU A 123 0.50 5.83 -4.15
C GLU A 123 -0.97 5.62 -3.80
N TYR A 124 -1.73 6.70 -3.75
CA TYR A 124 -3.19 6.72 -3.60
C TYR A 124 -3.84 7.50 -4.74
N PHE A 125 -5.17 7.57 -4.75
CA PHE A 125 -5.89 8.31 -5.77
C PHE A 125 -6.26 9.72 -5.29
N LEU A 126 -6.16 10.69 -6.20
CA LEU A 126 -6.59 12.06 -5.94
C LEU A 126 -8.10 12.11 -5.63
N ASN A 127 -8.49 13.00 -4.72
CA ASN A 127 -9.86 13.20 -4.24
C ASN A 127 -10.47 11.99 -3.50
N THR A 128 -9.63 11.11 -2.96
CA THR A 128 -10.03 10.11 -1.97
C THR A 128 -9.68 10.59 -0.57
N SER A 129 -10.32 10.02 0.44
CA SER A 129 -10.01 10.30 1.84
C SER A 129 -9.42 9.07 2.50
N VAL A 130 -8.30 9.23 3.19
CA VAL A 130 -7.63 8.16 3.96
C VAL A 130 -7.83 8.37 5.45
N GLU A 131 -7.89 7.26 6.18
CA GLU A 131 -7.99 7.27 7.65
C GLU A 131 -6.58 7.11 8.24
N LEU A 132 -6.24 7.93 9.23
CA LEU A 132 -4.96 7.92 9.93
C LEU A 132 -5.22 7.70 11.42
N GLU A 133 -4.45 6.81 12.03
CA GLU A 133 -4.43 6.59 13.48
C GLU A 133 -2.98 6.49 13.95
N ALA A 134 -2.62 7.31 14.94
CA ALA A 134 -1.32 7.26 15.60
C ALA A 134 -1.35 6.28 16.76
N VAL A 135 -0.41 5.34 16.78
CA VAL A 135 -0.32 4.31 17.81
C VAL A 135 1.06 4.36 18.46
N SER A 136 1.11 4.45 19.77
CA SER A 136 2.35 4.48 20.54
C SER A 136 2.35 3.42 21.66
N LYS A 137 3.54 3.01 22.10
CA LYS A 137 3.72 2.22 23.32
C LYS A 137 3.54 3.11 24.57
N THR A 138 3.34 2.46 25.72
CA THR A 138 3.33 3.14 27.04
C THR A 138 4.59 3.99 27.22
N GLY A 139 4.41 5.19 27.79
CA GLY A 139 5.49 6.16 27.99
C GLY A 139 5.75 7.07 26.79
N ILE A 140 5.02 6.90 25.68
CA ILE A 140 5.05 7.79 24.52
C ILE A 140 3.62 8.21 24.21
N LYS A 141 3.38 9.51 24.03
CA LYS A 141 2.09 10.04 23.60
C LYS A 141 2.18 10.73 22.25
N PHE A 142 1.10 10.64 21.51
CA PHE A 142 0.91 11.38 20.27
C PHE A 142 0.63 12.85 20.58
N VAL A 143 1.21 13.76 19.80
CA VAL A 143 1.06 15.21 19.93
C VAL A 143 0.20 15.76 18.79
N GLU A 144 0.65 15.56 17.55
CA GLU A 144 -0.02 16.09 16.37
C GLU A 144 0.43 15.42 15.07
N TRP A 145 -0.41 15.50 14.05
CA TRP A 145 -0.04 15.29 12.67
C TRP A 145 0.41 16.61 12.07
N VAL A 146 1.50 16.61 11.32
CA VAL A 146 1.94 17.74 10.49
C VAL A 146 1.79 17.35 9.03
N ILE A 147 0.83 17.97 8.34
CA ILE A 147 0.57 17.74 6.91
C ILE A 147 1.22 18.85 6.10
N ASN A 148 2.07 18.49 5.14
CA ASN A 148 2.80 19.41 4.26
C ASN A 148 3.53 20.53 5.02
N GLY A 149 4.03 20.22 6.22
CA GLY A 149 4.78 21.13 7.09
C GLY A 149 3.97 22.22 7.80
N ASN A 150 2.68 22.41 7.45
CA ASN A 150 1.93 23.60 7.86
C ASN A 150 0.60 23.31 8.56
N VAL A 151 -0.10 22.24 8.18
CA VAL A 151 -1.40 21.89 8.76
C VAL A 151 -1.17 20.97 9.95
N LYS A 152 -1.69 21.35 11.12
CA LYS A 152 -1.55 20.61 12.37
C LYS A 152 -2.87 20.04 12.83
N ILE A 153 -2.91 18.76 13.18
CA ILE A 153 -4.11 18.06 13.67
C ILE A 153 -3.76 17.32 14.96
N SER A 154 -4.38 17.70 16.07
CA SER A 154 -4.11 17.11 17.39
C SER A 154 -4.90 15.83 17.67
N ASP A 155 -5.96 15.55 16.90
CA ASP A 155 -6.70 14.30 17.02
C ASP A 155 -5.84 13.12 16.58
N ARG A 156 -5.68 12.14 17.48
CA ARG A 156 -4.92 10.91 17.23
C ARG A 156 -5.45 10.12 16.03
N GLU A 157 -6.76 10.16 15.83
CA GLU A 157 -7.46 9.58 14.69
C GLU A 157 -8.02 10.71 13.83
N THR A 158 -7.71 10.70 12.55
CA THR A 158 -8.21 11.71 11.62
C THR A 158 -8.45 11.15 10.23
N THR A 159 -9.26 11.85 9.45
CA THR A 159 -9.50 11.55 8.05
C THR A 159 -8.92 12.68 7.20
N LEU A 160 -8.06 12.33 6.25
CA LEU A 160 -7.42 13.29 5.35
C LEU A 160 -7.91 13.10 3.92
N THR A 161 -8.44 14.15 3.31
CA THR A 161 -8.74 14.17 1.87
C THR A 161 -7.48 14.50 1.09
N LEU A 162 -7.16 13.68 0.09
CA LEU A 162 -5.96 13.79 -0.73
C LEU A 162 -6.23 14.72 -1.93
N THR A 163 -5.96 16.02 -1.76
CA THR A 163 -6.26 17.06 -2.77
C THR A 163 -5.08 17.49 -3.62
N ASP A 164 -3.85 17.15 -3.21
CA ASP A 164 -2.61 17.48 -3.91
C ASP A 164 -1.95 16.22 -4.46
N THR A 165 -1.14 16.37 -5.52
CA THR A 165 -0.42 15.25 -6.16
C THR A 165 0.72 14.70 -5.30
N THR A 166 1.15 15.45 -4.29
CA THR A 166 2.16 15.03 -3.31
C THR A 166 1.72 15.50 -1.95
N ILE A 167 1.66 14.58 -0.99
CA ILE A 167 1.30 14.86 0.39
C ILE A 167 2.34 14.21 1.30
N SER A 168 2.87 15.01 2.22
CA SER A 168 3.75 14.55 3.30
C SER A 168 3.00 14.65 4.62
N ILE A 169 3.10 13.60 5.42
CA ILE A 169 2.47 13.48 6.74
C ILE A 169 3.57 13.12 7.72
N GLU A 170 3.70 13.87 8.80
CA GLU A 170 4.57 13.53 9.91
C GLU A 170 3.74 13.35 11.18
N ALA A 171 3.88 12.21 11.85
CA ALA A 171 3.27 12.00 13.17
C ALA A 171 4.28 12.39 14.25
N ILE A 172 3.91 13.35 15.08
CA ILE A 172 4.74 13.87 16.16
C ILE A 172 4.36 13.20 17.48
N PHE A 173 5.35 12.66 18.15
CA PHE A 173 5.24 12.01 19.45
C PHE A 173 6.21 12.65 20.45
N GLU A 174 5.90 12.55 21.73
CA GLU A 174 6.79 12.93 22.82
C GLU A 174 6.71 11.93 23.97
N ASP A 175 7.72 11.94 24.84
CA ASP A 175 7.70 11.12 26.05
C ASP A 175 6.53 11.55 26.95
N ASP A 176 5.73 10.58 27.35
CA ASP A 176 4.64 10.78 28.29
C ASP A 176 5.19 10.61 29.71
N LEU A 177 5.86 11.67 30.18
CA LEU A 177 6.48 11.75 31.52
C LEU A 177 5.42 11.95 32.62
N LEU A 178 4.31 11.22 32.59
CA LEU A 178 3.38 11.22 33.72
C LEU A 178 4.08 10.61 34.93
N ASN A 179 4.39 11.50 35.88
CA ASN A 179 5.10 11.30 37.14
C ASN A 179 4.69 10.00 37.87
N ASP A 180 5.71 9.22 38.26
CA ASP A 180 5.63 8.22 39.33
C ASP A 180 5.03 8.80 40.63
#